data_AF-A0A3D1KTG2-F1
#
_entry.id   AF-A0A3D1KTG2-F1
#
_cell.length_a   1.000
_cell.length_b   1.000
_cell.length_c   1.000
_cell.angle_alpha   90.00
_cell.angle_beta   90.00
_cell.angle_gamma   90.00
#
_symmetry.space_group_name_H-M   'P 1'
#
loop_
_entity.id
_entity.type
_entity.pdbx_description
1 polymer ?
#
loop_
_entity_poly.entity_id
_entity_poly.type
_entity_poly.pdbx_seq_one_letter_code
_entity_poly.pdbx_strand_id
1 'polypeptide(L)' 'MIYLNYSNLNEETQERLLQDSKRDVEQQFGDSIRSYAKEHYINYDTMLEEEATRNLYNYKFVFNI' A
#
# COMPACT_ATOMS: atom_id res chain seq x y z
N MET A 1 -15.39 -8.48 15.84
CA MET A 1 -14.57 -8.23 14.63
C MET A 1 -15.43 -7.50 13.61
N ILE A 2 -15.12 -6.23 13.34
CA ILE A 2 -15.74 -5.45 12.27
C ILE A 2 -14.76 -5.51 11.09
N TYR A 3 -15.25 -5.93 9.93
CA TYR A 3 -14.49 -5.92 8.68
C TYR A 3 -14.77 -4.62 7.95
N LEU A 4 -13.84 -3.68 8.02
CA LEU A 4 -13.95 -2.42 7.27
C LEU A 4 -13.17 -2.54 5.97
N ASN A 5 -13.82 -2.19 4.87
CA ASN A 5 -13.15 -1.97 3.60
C ASN A 5 -12.42 -0.62 3.68
N TYR A 6 -11.22 -0.53 3.11
CA TYR A 6 -10.46 0.71 3.00
C TYR A 6 -11.33 1.87 2.49
N SER A 7 -12.19 1.60 1.50
CA SER A 7 -13.12 2.59 0.94
C SER A 7 -14.20 3.11 1.89
N ASN A 8 -14.42 2.46 3.04
CA ASN A 8 -15.42 2.86 4.03
C ASN A 8 -14.81 3.70 5.18
N LEU A 9 -13.50 3.93 5.15
CA LEU A 9 -12.78 4.71 6.16
C LEU A 9 -12.82 6.20 5.79
N ASN A 10 -12.67 7.08 6.78
CA ASN A 10 -12.51 8.51 6.51
C ASN A 10 -11.17 8.78 5.80
N GLU A 11 -11.09 9.92 5.11
CA GLU A 11 -9.93 10.28 4.27
C GLU A 11 -8.61 10.31 5.06
N GLU A 12 -8.62 10.86 6.28
CA GLU A 12 -7.46 10.88 7.17
C GLU A 12 -6.94 9.47 7.52
N THR A 13 -7.86 8.54 7.79
CA THR A 13 -7.51 7.14 8.11
C THR A 13 -7.04 6.41 6.85
N GLN A 14 -7.63 6.71 5.69
CA GLN A 14 -7.18 6.18 4.41
C GLN A 14 -5.74 6.63 4.10
N GLU A 15 -5.45 7.92 4.20
CA GLU A 15 -4.10 8.45 3.98
C GLU A 15 -3.09 7.83 4.93
N ARG A 16 -3.44 7.71 6.22
CA ARG A 16 -2.54 7.11 7.21
C ARG A 16 -2.24 5.65 6.90
N LEU A 17 -3.26 4.86 6.57
CA LEU A 17 -3.08 3.46 6.16
C LEU A 17 -2.30 3.35 4.85
N LEU A 18 -2.46 4.30 3.93
CA LEU A 18 -1.68 4.34 2.69
C LEU A 18 -0.19 4.58 2.95
N GLN A 19 0.14 5.49 3.87
CA GLN A 19 1.53 5.73 4.26
C GLN A 19 2.14 4.51 4.95
N ASP A 20 1.41 3.88 5.87
CA ASP A 20 1.87 2.66 6.54
C ASP A 20 2.08 1.52 5.52
N SER A 21 1.12 1.30 4.60
CA SER A 21 1.24 0.29 3.53
C SER A 21 2.42 0.57 2.59
N LYS A 22 2.63 1.83 2.18
CA LYS A 22 3.80 2.21 1.36
C LYS A 22 5.10 1.84 2.07
N ARG A 23 5.19 2.10 3.37
CA ARG A 23 6.39 1.78 4.16
C ARG A 23 6.61 0.28 4.26
N ASP A 24 5.56 -0.50 4.50
CA ASP A 24 5.64 -1.96 4.58
C ASP A 24 6.03 -2.58 3.22
N VAL A 25 5.42 -2.12 2.13
CA VAL A 25 5.76 -2.57 0.77
C VAL A 25 7.17 -2.17 0.38
N GLU A 26 7.62 -0.98 0.72
CA GLU A 26 9.01 -0.56 0.49
C GLU A 26 9.99 -1.42 1.29
N GLN A 27 9.68 -1.73 2.55
CA GLN A 27 10.55 -2.53 3.39
C GLN A 27 10.64 -4.00 2.93
N GLN A 28 9.57 -4.54 2.38
CA GLN A 28 9.50 -5.94 1.95
C GLN A 28 9.90 -6.13 0.47
N PHE A 29 9.55 -5.20 -0.41
CA PHE A 29 9.65 -5.33 -1.86
C PHE A 29 10.37 -4.15 -2.54
N GLY A 30 10.82 -3.13 -1.79
CA GLY A 30 11.42 -1.91 -2.35
C GLY A 30 12.60 -2.19 -3.28
N ASP A 31 13.50 -3.11 -2.91
CA ASP A 31 14.65 -3.48 -3.76
C ASP A 31 14.21 -4.16 -5.07
N SER A 32 13.16 -4.99 -5.02
CA SER A 32 12.60 -5.65 -6.20
C SER A 32 11.89 -4.65 -7.11
N ILE A 33 11.06 -3.76 -6.55
CA ILE A 33 10.36 -2.71 -7.28
C ILE A 33 11.38 -1.76 -7.92
N ARG A 34 12.45 -1.39 -7.21
CA ARG A 34 13.51 -0.51 -7.73
C ARG A 34 14.29 -1.16 -8.87
N SER A 35 14.57 -2.46 -8.76
CA SER A 35 15.22 -3.22 -9.84
C SER A 35 14.33 -3.31 -11.08
N TYR A 36 13.04 -3.64 -10.91
CA TYR A 36 12.07 -3.73 -11.99
C TYR A 36 11.82 -2.36 -12.64
N ALA A 37 11.63 -1.31 -11.85
CA ALA A 37 11.45 0.06 -12.34
C ALA A 37 12.64 0.52 -13.19
N LYS A 38 13.86 0.17 -12.79
CA LYS A 38 15.07 0.46 -13.55
C LYS A 38 15.15 -0.35 -14.85
N GLU A 39 14.80 -1.63 -14.83
CA GLU A 39 14.80 -2.49 -16.01
C GLU A 39 13.79 -2.04 -17.07
N HIS A 40 12.60 -1.61 -16.62
CA HIS A 40 11.49 -1.24 -17.48
C HIS A 40 11.36 0.28 -17.72
N TYR A 41 12.29 1.10 -17.20
CA TYR A 41 12.25 2.57 -17.27
C TYR A 41 10.94 3.18 -16.72
N ILE A 42 10.40 2.58 -15.67
CA ILE A 42 9.18 3.01 -14.98
C ILE A 42 9.58 3.88 -13.78
N ASN A 43 8.71 4.83 -13.41
CA ASN A 43 8.89 5.60 -12.19
C ASN A 43 8.67 4.71 -10.95
N TYR A 44 9.69 4.62 -10.09
CA TYR A 44 9.66 3.83 -8.86
C TYR A 44 8.53 4.25 -7.91
N ASP A 45 8.36 5.56 -7.69
CA ASP A 45 7.37 6.10 -6.77
C ASP A 45 5.94 5.77 -7.22
N THR A 46 5.69 5.88 -8.53
CA THR A 46 4.40 5.50 -9.13
C THR A 46 4.12 4.01 -8.93
N MET A 47 5.12 3.15 -9.15
CA MET A 47 4.94 1.70 -9.00
C MET A 47 4.77 1.28 -7.55
N LEU A 48 5.50 1.93 -6.63
CA LEU A 48 5.37 1.69 -5.19
C LEU A 48 3.97 2.09 -4.69
N GLU A 49 3.43 3.19 -5.18
CA GLU A 49 2.08 3.64 -4.84
C GLU A 49 0.99 2.70 -5.37
N GLU A 50 1.11 2.19 -6.59
CA GLU A 50 0.19 1.21 -7.14
C GLU A 50 0.18 -0.09 -6.33
N GLU A 51 1.36 -0.61 -5.97
CA GLU A 51 1.47 -1.84 -5.17
C GLU A 51 0.99 -1.65 -3.72
N ALA A 52 1.31 -0.52 -3.09
CA ALA A 52 0.78 -0.17 -1.77
C ALA A 52 -0.75 -0.07 -1.77
N THR A 53 -1.32 0.52 -2.83
CA THR A 53 -2.77 0.65 -2.99
C THR A 53 -3.44 -0.71 -3.21
N ARG A 54 -2.86 -1.57 -4.07
CA ARG A 54 -3.33 -2.96 -4.27
C ARG A 54 -3.30 -3.76 -2.97
N ASN A 55 -2.25 -3.60 -2.18
CA ASN A 55 -2.12 -4.27 -0.90
C ASN A 55 -3.28 -3.88 0.04
N LEU A 56 -3.62 -2.59 0.11
CA LEU A 56 -4.74 -2.07 0.93
C LEU A 56 -6.12 -2.57 0.47
N TYR A 57 -6.37 -2.59 -0.85
CA TYR A 57 -7.66 -3.08 -1.38
C TYR A 57 -7.86 -4.60 -1.18
N ASN A 58 -6.76 -5.36 -1.13
CA ASN A 58 -6.80 -6.79 -0.84
C ASN A 58 -6.79 -7.09 0.67
N TYR A 59 -6.44 -6.11 1.52
CA TYR A 59 -6.39 -6.28 2.97
C TYR A 59 -7.78 -6.18 3.60
N LYS A 60 -8.15 -7.19 4.38
CA LYS A 60 -9.32 -7.12 5.27
C LYS A 60 -8.85 -6.57 6.62
N PHE A 61 -9.12 -5.30 6.89
CA PHE A 61 -8.80 -4.71 8.19
C PHE A 61 -9.70 -5.32 9.27
N VAL A 62 -9.06 -5.88 10.28
CA VAL A 62 -9.72 -6.41 11.46
C VAL A 62 -9.32 -5.54 12.64
N PHE A 63 -10.28 -4.74 13.12
CA PHE A 63 -10.10 -4.00 14.36
C PHE A 63 -10.65 -4.83 15.53
N ASN A 64 -9.84 -5.01 16.56
CA ASN A 64 -10.29 -5.42 17.88
C ASN A 64 -10.64 -4.15 18.66
N ILE A 65 -11.91 -4.00 19.00
CA ILE A 65 -12.44 -2.98 19.90
C ILE A 65 -12.72 -3.66 21.23
#